data_AF-A0A265N9F5-F1
#
_entry.id   AF-A0A265N9F5-F1
#
_cell.length_a   1.000
_cell.length_b   1.000
_cell.length_c   1.000
_cell.angle_alpha   90.00
_cell.angle_beta   90.00
_cell.angle_gamma   90.00
#
_symmetry.space_group_name_H-M   'P 1'
#
loop_
_entity.id
_entity.type
_entity.pdbx_description
1 polymer ?
#
loop_
_entity_poly.entity_id
_entity_poly.type
_entity_poly.pdbx_seq_one_letter_code
_entity_poly.pdbx_strand_id
1 'polypeptide(L)' 'MKATNSGKNKQIIIHAGYSEASIICEALSSYQLAMQQLYGINSEEEKYIGELLHAIRNPEVIKQEACERER' A
#
# COMPACT_ATOMS: atom_id res chain seq x y z
N MET A 1 10.97 -7.62 -3.43
CA MET A 1 9.94 -7.24 -2.44
C MET A 1 10.33 -7.83 -1.09
N LYS A 2 10.30 -7.02 -0.02
CA LYS A 2 10.54 -7.47 1.35
C LYS A 2 9.46 -6.93 2.26
N ALA A 3 8.86 -7.80 3.08
CA ALA A 3 7.94 -7.40 4.13
C ALA A 3 8.61 -7.53 5.50
N THR A 4 8.51 -6.51 6.34
CA THR A 4 8.96 -6.54 7.74
C THR A 4 7.75 -6.31 8.63
N ASN A 5 7.56 -7.20 9.62
CA ASN A 5 6.51 -7.04 10.62
C ASN A 5 7.08 -6.21 11.78
N SER A 6 6.57 -4.99 11.95
CA SER A 6 6.85 -4.20 13.14
C SER A 6 5.86 -4.61 14.24
N GLY A 7 6.22 -5.66 14.99
CA GLY A 7 5.39 -6.21 16.06
C GLY A 7 5.02 -5.22 17.17
N LYS A 8 5.75 -4.09 17.27
CA LYS A 8 5.43 -2.99 18.20
C LYS A 8 4.22 -2.16 17.76
N ASN A 9 4.01 -1.99 16.45
CA ASN A 9 2.98 -1.10 15.92
C ASN A 9 1.84 -1.85 15.20
N LYS A 10 1.88 -3.20 15.16
CA LYS A 10 0.95 -4.03 14.36
C LYS A 10 0.89 -3.57 12.89
N GLN A 11 2.03 -3.14 12.37
CA GLN A 11 2.17 -2.66 10.99
C GLN A 11 3.07 -3.61 10.20
N ILE A 12 2.67 -3.87 8.96
CA ILE A 12 3.51 -4.56 7.98
C ILE A 12 4.09 -3.47 7.08
N ILE A 13 5.42 -3.37 7.08
CA ILE A 13 6.14 -2.45 6.20
C ILE A 13 6.56 -3.23 4.96
N ILE A 14 6.11 -2.79 3.80
CA ILE A 14 6.42 -3.41 2.51
C ILE A 14 7.44 -2.53 1.80
N HIS A 15 8.63 -3.06 1.57
CA HIS A 15 9.63 -2.49 0.68
C HIS A 15 9.46 -3.12 -0.70
N ALA A 16 8.96 -2.33 -1.64
CA ALA A 16 8.72 -2.73 -3.02
C ALA A 16 9.47 -1.80 -3.97
N GLY A 17 10.11 -2.38 -4.98
CA GLY A 17 10.57 -1.62 -6.14
C GLY A 17 9.39 -1.14 -6.99
N TYR A 18 9.66 -0.29 -7.98
CA TYR A 18 8.60 0.29 -8.84
C TYR A 18 7.75 -0.77 -9.57
N SER A 19 8.39 -1.78 -10.15
CA SER A 19 7.70 -2.90 -10.82
C SER A 19 6.83 -3.71 -9.87
N GLU A 20 7.30 -3.91 -8.64
CA GLU A 20 6.60 -4.66 -7.60
C GLU A 20 5.39 -3.88 -7.07
N ALA A 21 5.52 -2.56 -6.94
CA ALA A 21 4.42 -1.68 -6.59
C ALA A 21 3.30 -1.69 -7.65
N SER A 22 3.67 -1.81 -8.94
CA SER A 22 2.70 -1.97 -10.03
C SER A 22 1.84 -3.23 -9.86
N ILE A 23 2.47 -4.36 -9.53
CA ILE A 23 1.78 -5.64 -9.30
C ILE A 23 0.80 -5.51 -8.12
N ILE A 24 1.21 -4.86 -7.03
CA ILE A 24 0.32 -4.60 -5.88
C ILE A 24 -0.86 -3.72 -6.31
N CYS A 25 -0.62 -2.69 -7.11
CA CYS A 25 -1.68 -1.82 -7.62
C CYS A 25 -2.71 -2.58 -8.48
N GLU A 26 -2.26 -3.48 -9.34
CA GLU A 26 -3.14 -4.31 -10.18
C GLU A 26 -4.01 -5.26 -9.34
N ALA A 27 -3.39 -5.91 -8.35
CA ALA A 27 -4.10 -6.80 -7.43
C ALA A 27 -5.17 -6.04 -6.62
N LEU A 28 -4.82 -4.88 -6.06
CA LEU A 28 -5.77 -4.06 -5.30
C LEU A 28 -6.88 -3.49 -6.17
N SER A 29 -6.59 -3.09 -7.41
CA SER A 29 -7.61 -2.61 -8.35
C SER A 29 -8.64 -3.71 -8.67
N SER A 30 -8.16 -4.95 -8.83
CA SER A 30 -9.04 -6.11 -9.04
C SER A 30 -9.89 -6.41 -7.81
N TYR A 31 -9.32 -6.25 -6.62
CA TYR A 31 -10.05 -6.44 -5.35
C TYR A 31 -11.09 -5.34 -5.11
N GLN A 32 -10.79 -4.09 -5.46
CA GLN A 32 -11.75 -2.98 -5.40
C GLN A 32 -12.98 -3.28 -6.25
N LEU A 33 -12.79 -3.79 -7.47
CA LEU A 33 -13.89 -4.20 -8.34
C LEU A 33 -14.73 -5.33 -7.71
N ALA A 34 -14.08 -6.30 -7.08
CA ALA A 34 -14.79 -7.37 -6.36
C ALA A 34 -15.61 -6.81 -5.19
N MET A 35 -15.08 -5.84 -4.43
CA MET A 35 -15.82 -5.19 -3.35
C MET A 35 -17.02 -4.39 -3.88
N GLN A 36 -16.86 -3.68 -5.01
CA GLN A 36 -17.97 -3.00 -5.67
C GLN A 36 -19.10 -3.95 -6.05
N GLN A 37 -18.76 -5.16 -6.52
CA GLN A 37 -19.76 -6.17 -6.90
C GLN A 37 -20.46 -6.80 -5.70
N LEU A 38 -19.73 -7.03 -4.60
CA LEU A 38 -20.26 -7.70 -3.40
C LEU A 38 -21.03 -6.76 -2.48
N TYR A 39 -20.54 -5.54 -2.28
CA TYR A 39 -21.02 -4.59 -1.28
C TYR A 39 -21.61 -3.30 -1.89
N GLY A 40 -21.52 -3.16 -3.22
CA GLY A 40 -21.95 -1.97 -3.93
C GLY A 40 -20.88 -0.88 -4.01
N ILE A 41 -21.15 0.12 -4.84
CA ILE A 41 -20.28 1.29 -5.01
C ILE A 41 -20.34 2.13 -3.72
N ASN A 42 -19.19 2.64 -3.27
CA ASN A 42 -19.02 3.44 -2.04
C ASN A 42 -19.16 2.66 -0.72
N SER A 43 -19.07 1.33 -0.74
CA SER A 43 -18.95 0.55 0.50
C SER A 43 -17.68 0.96 1.26
N GLU A 44 -17.64 0.69 2.57
CA GLU A 44 -16.45 0.99 3.38
C GLU A 44 -15.23 0.20 2.89
N GLU A 45 -15.44 -1.06 2.50
CA GLU A 45 -14.41 -1.95 1.96
C GLU A 45 -13.85 -1.41 0.65
N GLU A 46 -14.71 -0.96 -0.26
CA GLU A 46 -14.33 -0.38 -1.54
C GLU A 46 -13.49 0.89 -1.37
N LYS A 47 -13.95 1.79 -0.49
CA LYS A 47 -13.25 3.04 -0.15
C LYS A 47 -11.89 2.77 0.47
N TYR A 48 -11.83 1.83 1.41
CA TYR A 48 -10.58 1.45 2.09
C TYR A 48 -9.52 0.98 1.08
N ILE A 49 -9.92 0.17 0.10
CA ILE A 49 -9.00 -0.27 -0.97
C ILE A 49 -8.60 0.90 -1.86
N GLY A 50 -9.52 1.82 -2.16
CA GLY A 50 -9.23 3.05 -2.89
C GLY A 50 -8.18 3.94 -2.20
N GLU A 51 -8.27 4.09 -0.87
CA GLU A 51 -7.29 4.83 -0.07
C GLU A 51 -5.91 4.16 -0.09
N LEU A 52 -5.86 2.83 0.02
CA LEU A 52 -4.61 2.07 -0.11
C LEU A 52 -3.96 2.24 -1.49
N LEU A 53 -4.75 2.17 -2.56
CA LEU A 53 -4.28 2.43 -3.92
C LEU A 53 -3.71 3.84 -4.06
N HIS A 54 -4.36 4.83 -3.47
CA HIS A 54 -3.89 6.21 -3.49
C HIS A 54 -2.54 6.35 -2.79
N ALA A 55 -2.40 5.77 -1.59
CA ALA A 55 -1.16 5.81 -0.81
C ALA A 55 0.02 5.12 -1.51
N ILE A 56 -0.23 4.00 -2.21
CA ILE A 56 0.82 3.27 -2.94
C ILE A 56 1.27 4.02 -4.20
N ARG A 57 0.32 4.63 -4.93
CA ARG A 57 0.62 5.39 -6.16
C ARG A 57 1.23 6.76 -5.88
N ASN A 58 0.93 7.34 -4.72
CA ASN A 58 1.43 8.63 -4.28
C ASN A 58 2.19 8.43 -2.96
N PRO A 59 3.34 7.73 -2.98
CA PRO A 59 4.12 7.56 -1.78
C PRO A 59 4.54 8.94 -1.30
N GLU A 60 4.24 9.27 -0.05
CA GLU A 60 4.78 10.46 0.56
C GLU A 60 6.31 10.39 0.48
N VAL A 61 6.94 11.45 -0.02
CA VAL A 61 8.40 11.56 0.01
C VAL A 61 8.80 11.75 1.46
N ILE A 62 8.95 10.64 2.18
CA ILE A 62 9.58 10.65 3.49
C ILE A 62 11.04 10.96 3.22
N LYS A 63 11.44 12.23 3.42
CA LYS A 63 12.86 12.61 3.47
C LYS A 63 13.49 11.76 4.56
N GLN A 64 14.25 10.74 4.18
CA GLN A 64 15.08 10.00 5.10
C GLN A 64 16.17 10.94 5.62
N GLU A 65 15.93 11.63 6.73
CA GLU A 65 17.00 12.29 7.51
C GLU A 65 17.91 11.28 8.24
N ALA A 66 17.98 10.03 7.78
CA ALA A 66 18.69 8.94 8.45
C ALA A 66 19.43 8.01 7.48
N CYS A 67 20.12 8.56 6.48
CA CYS A 67 21.08 7.82 5.67
C CYS A 67 22.45 8.53 5.55
N GLU A 68 22.88 9.23 6.61
CA GLU A 68 24.25 9.80 6.68
C GLU A 68 24.95 9.57 8.04
N ARG A 69 24.53 8.59 8.85
CA ARG A 69 25.24 8.26 10.12
C ARG A 69 25.84 6.86 10.20
N GLU A 70 26.02 6.18 9.07
CA GLU A 70 26.81 4.94 9.01
C GLU A 70 27.70 4.91 7.76
N ARG A 71 28.55 5.94 7.61
CA ARG A 71 29.80 5.85 6.84
C ARG A 71 30.97 6.17 7.73
#